data_AF-A0A5C3PRN8-F1
#
_entry.id   AF-A0A5C3PRN8-F1
#
_cell.length_a   1.000
_cell.length_b   1.000
_cell.length_c   1.000
_cell.angle_alpha   90.00
_cell.angle_beta   90.00
_cell.angle_gamma   90.00
#
_symmetry.space_group_name_H-M   'P 1'
#
loop_
_entity.id
_entity.type
_entity.pdbx_description
1 polymer ?
#
loop_
_entity_poly.entity_id
_entity_poly.type
_entity_poly.pdbx_seq_one_letter_code
_entity_poly.pdbx_strand_id
1 'polypeptide(L)'
;MSNLNNEYPNAVLLTLDGNVNLTLDDHSVKRSTLGVRKAAETETSPVQVIITELLPETYGVVLRKSGPSRESLGSFVVNDNVKFGCQERSRIVDLAVHDEKIHALVTDYRLQFSNELDWLECVRLLEQAKSQSALRKRLLQENLKIAEAKDIVPEEFAEEYVQD
;
A
#
# COMPACT_ATOMS: atom_id res chain seq x y z
N MET A 1 24.21 0.78 -19.84
CA MET A 1 23.33 1.96 -19.95
C MET A 1 23.09 2.47 -18.54
N SER A 2 23.14 3.78 -18.34
CA SER A 2 23.48 4.51 -17.11
C SER A 2 22.86 4.04 -15.78
N ASN A 3 23.74 4.01 -14.77
CA ASN A 3 23.53 4.02 -13.32
C ASN A 3 22.25 4.72 -12.84
N LEU A 4 21.64 4.17 -11.78
CA LEU A 4 21.29 4.92 -10.57
C LEU A 4 21.19 3.94 -9.40
N ASN A 5 21.86 4.26 -8.30
CA ASN A 5 21.46 3.77 -6.98
C ASN A 5 19.97 4.11 -6.83
N ASN A 6 19.05 3.16 -7.06
CA ASN A 6 17.68 3.36 -6.63
C ASN A 6 17.68 3.22 -5.11
N GLU A 7 17.96 4.33 -4.42
CA GLU A 7 17.77 4.45 -2.98
C GLU A 7 16.26 4.42 -2.72
N TYR A 8 15.79 3.27 -2.27
CA TYR A 8 14.46 3.13 -1.71
C TYR A 8 14.50 3.39 -0.20
N PRO A 9 13.44 3.97 0.39
CA PRO A 9 12.17 4.36 -0.22
C PRO A 9 12.25 5.71 -0.98
N ASN A 10 11.52 5.84 -2.09
CA ASN A 10 11.44 7.06 -2.90
C ASN A 10 10.01 7.62 -2.89
N ALA A 11 9.83 8.90 -2.56
CA ALA A 11 8.52 9.53 -2.60
C ALA A 11 8.14 9.89 -4.05
N VAL A 12 7.04 9.32 -4.55
CA VAL A 12 6.55 9.54 -5.92
C VAL A 12 5.35 10.49 -5.97
N LEU A 13 4.61 10.61 -4.86
CA LEU A 13 3.64 11.69 -4.64
C LEU A 13 3.86 12.27 -3.25
N LEU A 14 3.86 13.60 -3.18
CA LEU A 14 3.90 14.36 -1.94
C LEU A 14 2.92 15.52 -2.06
N THR A 15 1.72 15.37 -1.49
CA THR A 15 0.75 16.47 -1.51
C THR A 15 1.24 17.64 -0.65
N LEU A 16 0.79 18.86 -0.95
CA LEU A 16 1.04 19.98 -0.04
C LEU A 16 0.36 19.73 1.31
N ASP A 17 0.93 20.31 2.35
CA ASP A 17 0.43 20.14 3.71
C ASP A 17 -0.98 20.74 3.84
N GLY A 18 -1.96 19.92 4.22
CA GLY A 18 -3.35 20.31 4.40
C GLY A 18 -4.20 20.32 3.13
N ASN A 19 -3.65 19.89 1.98
CA ASN A 19 -4.42 19.79 0.74
C ASN A 19 -5.45 18.66 0.74
N VAL A 20 -5.33 17.72 1.68
CA VAL A 20 -6.20 16.55 1.76
C VAL A 20 -6.90 16.56 3.10
N ASN A 21 -8.22 16.38 3.08
CA ASN A 21 -9.02 16.20 4.28
C ASN A 21 -9.29 14.71 4.47
N LEU A 22 -8.87 14.18 5.61
CA LEU A 22 -9.11 12.79 6.00
C LEU A 22 -10.37 12.70 6.85
N THR A 23 -11.28 11.80 6.50
CA THR A 23 -12.38 11.35 7.35
C THR A 23 -12.23 9.85 7.60
N LEU A 24 -12.40 9.42 8.85
CA LEU A 24 -12.41 8.01 9.25
C LEU A 24 -13.86 7.57 9.47
N ASP A 25 -14.25 6.42 8.90
CA ASP A 25 -15.56 5.84 9.18
C ASP A 25 -15.50 4.94 10.44
N ASP A 26 -16.44 5.17 11.37
CA ASP A 26 -16.49 4.60 12.73
C ASP A 26 -16.93 3.11 12.76
N HIS A 27 -17.09 2.50 11.58
CA HIS A 27 -17.43 1.07 11.44
C HIS A 27 -16.21 0.14 11.61
N SER A 28 -15.01 0.68 11.81
CA SER A 28 -13.80 -0.09 12.09
C SER A 28 -13.84 -0.69 13.51
N VAL A 29 -14.11 -1.99 13.57
CA VAL A 29 -14.15 -2.78 14.81
C VAL A 29 -12.80 -2.74 15.51
N LYS A 30 -12.76 -2.11 16.68
CA LYS A 30 -11.81 -2.26 17.81
C LYS A 30 -10.50 -3.05 17.56
N ARG A 31 -9.37 -2.33 17.72
CA ARG A 31 -8.10 -2.67 18.42
C ARG A 31 -6.82 -2.76 17.57
N SER A 32 -5.93 -1.79 17.84
CA SER A 32 -4.66 -2.00 18.56
C SER A 32 -3.72 -3.11 18.05
N THR A 33 -3.02 -2.83 16.96
CA THR A 33 -1.61 -3.26 16.74
C THR A 33 -0.81 -2.27 15.88
N LEU A 34 -1.47 -1.32 15.18
CA LEU A 34 -0.82 -0.35 14.30
C LEU A 34 -0.70 1.09 14.85
N GLY A 35 -0.91 1.32 16.14
CA GLY A 35 -0.74 2.66 16.75
C GLY A 35 -1.80 3.71 16.39
N VAL A 36 -2.85 3.35 15.65
CA VAL A 36 -3.96 4.26 15.31
C VAL A 36 -4.80 4.51 16.57
N ARG A 37 -4.66 5.70 17.16
CA ARG A 37 -5.50 6.13 18.29
C ARG A 37 -6.92 6.43 17.81
N LYS A 38 -7.90 6.05 18.64
CA LYS A 38 -9.31 6.46 18.53
C LYS A 38 -9.40 7.99 18.43
N ALA A 39 -9.88 8.50 17.31
CA ALA A 39 -10.70 9.70 17.32
C ALA A 39 -12.15 9.20 17.28
N ALA A 40 -12.88 9.41 18.37
CA ALA A 40 -14.32 9.34 18.34
C ALA A 40 -14.81 10.63 17.66
N GLU A 41 -15.88 10.54 16.89
CA GLU A 41 -16.48 11.60 16.06
C GLU A 41 -15.86 11.71 14.66
N THR A 42 -16.71 12.00 13.68
CA THR A 42 -16.42 12.31 12.27
C THR A 42 -15.50 13.53 12.16
N GLU A 43 -14.28 13.43 12.66
CA GLU A 43 -13.32 14.52 12.73
C GLU A 43 -12.56 14.55 11.39
N THR A 44 -13.05 15.39 10.49
CA THR A 44 -12.31 15.71 9.27
C THR A 44 -11.03 16.44 9.65
N SER A 45 -9.89 15.81 9.40
CA SER A 45 -8.58 16.37 9.75
C SER A 45 -7.78 16.68 8.48
N PRO A 46 -7.13 17.86 8.38
CA PRO A 46 -6.19 18.13 7.31
C PRO A 46 -4.96 17.23 7.45
N VAL A 47 -4.58 16.59 6.34
CA VAL A 47 -3.47 15.66 6.25
C VAL A 47 -2.61 15.93 5.01
N GLN A 48 -1.40 15.41 5.06
CA GLN A 48 -0.54 15.18 3.92
C GLN A 48 -0.62 13.71 3.52
N VAL A 49 -0.81 13.46 2.22
CA VAL A 49 -0.74 12.13 1.61
C VAL A 49 0.61 11.98 0.91
N ILE A 50 1.28 10.88 1.21
CA ILE A 50 2.56 10.53 0.59
C ILE A 50 2.41 9.15 -0.04
N ILE A 51 2.69 9.02 -1.33
CA ILE A 51 2.86 7.72 -1.97
C ILE A 51 4.35 7.53 -2.19
N THR A 52 4.87 6.41 -1.72
CA THR A 52 6.28 6.07 -1.83
C THR A 52 6.44 4.74 -2.55
N GLU A 53 7.41 4.68 -3.45
CA GLU A 53 7.92 3.42 -3.95
C GLU A 53 8.89 2.85 -2.90
N LEU A 54 8.57 1.66 -2.37
CA LEU A 54 9.30 0.99 -1.29
C LEU A 54 10.35 0.01 -1.83
N LEU A 55 10.06 -0.57 -2.98
CA LEU A 55 10.88 -1.48 -3.78
C LEU A 55 10.42 -1.29 -5.23
N PRO A 56 11.17 -1.77 -6.25
CA PRO A 56 10.73 -1.69 -7.63
C PRO A 56 9.28 -2.16 -7.79
N GLU A 57 8.42 -1.24 -8.26
CA GLU A 57 6.99 -1.46 -8.53
C GLU A 57 6.12 -1.82 -7.30
N THR A 58 6.66 -1.65 -6.08
CA THR A 58 5.93 -1.84 -4.83
C THR A 58 5.71 -0.48 -4.18
N TYR A 59 4.46 -0.09 -3.99
CA TYR A 59 4.10 1.23 -3.46
C TYR A 59 3.48 1.13 -2.06
N GLY A 60 3.75 2.13 -1.24
CA GLY A 60 3.12 2.34 0.06
C GLY A 60 2.50 3.73 0.15
N VAL A 61 1.50 3.84 1.02
CA VAL A 61 0.84 5.11 1.36
C VAL A 61 1.16 5.45 2.80
N VAL A 62 1.48 6.72 3.04
CA VAL A 62 1.59 7.31 4.39
C VAL A 62 0.62 8.48 4.49
N LEU A 63 -0.19 8.46 5.55
CA LEU A 63 -1.08 9.54 5.94
C LEU A 63 -0.49 10.23 7.15
N ARG A 64 -0.26 11.53 7.05
CA ARG A 64 0.39 12.32 8.10
C ARG A 64 -0.49 13.51 8.47
N LYS A 65 -0.64 13.77 9.77
CA LYS A 65 -1.34 14.96 10.25
C LYS A 65 -0.63 16.22 9.78
N SER A 66 -1.40 17.19 9.30
CA SER A 66 -0.86 18.48 8.88
C SER A 66 -0.35 19.33 10.04
N GLY A 67 0.64 20.17 9.76
CA GLY A 67 1.27 21.05 10.74
C GLY A 67 2.55 20.51 11.38
N PRO A 68 3.01 21.10 12.49
CA PRO A 68 4.38 20.93 12.98
C PRO A 68 4.65 19.56 13.62
N SER A 69 3.63 18.88 14.15
CA SER A 69 3.81 17.59 14.83
C SER A 69 4.10 16.45 13.85
N ARG A 70 3.63 16.54 12.59
CA ARG A 70 3.88 15.56 11.51
C ARG A 70 3.65 14.11 11.93
N GLU A 71 2.69 13.88 12.82
CA GLU A 71 2.36 12.56 13.36
C GLU A 71 1.79 11.66 12.25
N SER A 72 2.24 10.41 12.20
CA SER A 72 1.70 9.41 11.28
C SER A 72 0.34 8.95 11.78
N LEU A 73 -0.68 9.07 10.92
CA LEU A 73 -2.06 8.62 11.17
C LEU A 73 -2.28 7.20 10.62
N GLY A 74 -1.49 6.81 9.64
CA GLY A 74 -1.56 5.49 9.03
C GLY A 74 -0.48 5.30 7.98
N SER A 75 -0.03 4.06 7.83
CA SER A 75 0.93 3.66 6.80
C SER A 75 0.66 2.23 6.39
N PHE A 76 0.59 1.95 5.09
CA PHE A 76 0.32 0.61 4.57
C PHE A 76 0.88 0.43 3.17
N VAL A 77 1.16 -0.83 2.80
CA VAL A 77 1.57 -1.21 1.45
C VAL A 77 0.34 -1.39 0.58
N VAL A 78 0.38 -0.90 -0.66
CA VAL A 78 -0.71 -1.08 -1.63
C VAL A 78 -0.59 -2.49 -2.21
N ASN A 79 -1.35 -3.42 -1.64
CA ASN A 79 -1.41 -4.82 -2.05
C ASN A 79 -2.86 -5.30 -2.13
N ASP A 80 -3.10 -6.60 -2.30
CA ASP A 80 -4.44 -7.21 -2.42
C ASP A 80 -5.39 -6.87 -1.24
N ASN A 81 -4.87 -6.57 -0.06
CA ASN A 81 -5.65 -6.27 1.14
C ASN A 81 -6.12 -4.80 1.23
N VAL A 82 -5.61 -3.93 0.35
CA VAL A 82 -6.06 -2.53 0.25
C VAL A 82 -7.06 -2.43 -0.88
N LYS A 83 -8.32 -2.09 -0.63
CA LYS A 83 -9.27 -1.75 -1.70
C LYS A 83 -9.37 -0.24 -1.80
N PHE A 84 -9.60 0.27 -2.99
CA PHE A 84 -9.85 1.69 -3.15
C PHE A 84 -10.93 1.97 -4.19
N GLY A 85 -11.61 3.09 -4.01
CA GLY A 85 -12.55 3.66 -4.96
C GLY A 85 -12.30 5.14 -5.11
N CYS A 86 -12.76 5.74 -6.20
CA CYS A 86 -12.65 7.17 -6.42
C CYS A 86 -14.00 7.78 -6.84
N GLN A 87 -14.21 9.04 -6.47
CA GLN A 87 -15.38 9.82 -6.85
C GLN A 87 -14.92 11.10 -7.55
N GLU A 88 -14.98 11.11 -8.88
CA GLU A 88 -14.37 12.15 -9.72
C GLU A 88 -14.89 13.55 -9.38
N ARG A 89 -16.21 13.72 -9.26
CA ARG A 89 -16.84 15.03 -9.00
C ARG A 89 -16.44 15.64 -7.66
N SER A 90 -16.18 14.80 -6.66
CA SER A 90 -15.87 15.23 -5.30
C SER A 90 -14.37 15.18 -5.00
N ARG A 91 -13.56 14.67 -5.94
CA ARG A 91 -12.11 14.44 -5.76
C ARG A 91 -11.82 13.63 -4.50
N ILE A 92 -12.63 12.59 -4.30
CA ILE A 92 -12.52 11.68 -3.16
C ILE A 92 -11.81 10.41 -3.59
N VAL A 93 -10.94 9.90 -2.73
CA VAL A 93 -10.41 8.54 -2.76
C VAL A 93 -10.81 7.86 -1.45
N ASP A 94 -11.58 6.79 -1.54
CA ASP A 94 -11.93 5.93 -0.40
C ASP A 94 -10.94 4.76 -0.38
N LEU A 95 -10.29 4.49 0.76
CA LEU A 95 -9.27 3.45 0.95
C LEU A 95 -9.68 2.53 2.11
N ALA A 96 -9.93 1.26 1.79
CA ALA A 96 -10.27 0.23 2.77
C ALA A 96 -9.09 -0.73 2.97
N VAL A 97 -8.50 -0.71 4.16
CA VAL A 97 -7.33 -1.53 4.51
C VAL A 97 -7.78 -2.74 5.32
N HIS A 98 -7.45 -3.95 4.84
CA HIS A 98 -7.78 -5.20 5.51
C HIS A 98 -6.52 -5.85 6.11
N ASP A 99 -6.71 -6.63 7.17
CA ASP A 99 -5.64 -7.41 7.78
C ASP A 99 -5.29 -8.60 6.88
N GLU A 100 -4.00 -8.86 6.67
CA GLU A 100 -3.55 -9.89 5.73
C GLU A 100 -3.84 -11.32 6.20
N LYS A 101 -3.94 -11.56 7.53
CA LYS A 101 -4.09 -12.89 8.11
C LYS A 101 -5.55 -13.30 8.22
N ILE A 102 -6.42 -12.36 8.56
CA ILE A 102 -7.84 -12.64 8.83
C ILE A 102 -8.80 -11.98 7.83
N HIS A 103 -8.30 -11.19 6.87
CA HIS A 103 -9.08 -10.44 5.88
C HIS A 103 -10.17 -9.55 6.48
N ALA A 104 -10.05 -9.20 7.76
CA ALA A 104 -10.95 -8.29 8.43
C ALA A 104 -10.61 -6.85 8.07
N LEU A 105 -11.63 -6.01 7.92
CA LEU A 105 -11.43 -4.57 7.74
C LEU A 105 -10.73 -3.99 8.98
N VAL A 106 -9.58 -3.36 8.78
CA VAL A 106 -8.81 -2.66 9.81
C VAL A 106 -9.27 -1.22 9.90
N THR A 107 -9.39 -0.53 8.76
CA THR A 107 -9.72 0.89 8.70
C THR A 107 -10.19 1.31 7.31
N ASP A 108 -11.09 2.29 7.27
CA ASP A 108 -11.52 2.99 6.07
C ASP A 108 -11.09 4.46 6.15
N TYR A 109 -10.32 4.90 5.15
CA TYR A 109 -9.91 6.29 5.00
C TYR A 109 -10.66 6.92 3.83
N ARG A 110 -11.38 8.02 4.08
CA ARG A 110 -11.92 8.89 3.03
C ARG A 110 -11.03 10.11 2.88
N LEU A 111 -10.33 10.20 1.75
CA LEU A 111 -9.42 11.29 1.42
C LEU A 111 -10.09 12.23 0.42
N GLN A 112 -10.38 13.46 0.82
CA GLN A 112 -10.90 14.49 -0.06
C GLN A 112 -9.80 15.49 -0.44
N PHE A 113 -9.49 15.56 -1.74
CA PHE A 113 -8.41 16.38 -2.25
C PHE A 113 -8.92 17.77 -2.68
N SER A 114 -8.18 18.80 -2.28
CA SER A 114 -8.43 20.19 -2.69
C SER A 114 -7.85 20.49 -4.08
N ASN A 115 -6.79 19.77 -4.46
CA ASN A 115 -6.09 19.90 -5.74
C ASN A 115 -6.43 18.71 -6.65
N GLU A 116 -6.85 19.00 -7.89
CA GLU A 116 -7.24 17.98 -8.86
C GLU A 116 -6.06 17.17 -9.40
N LEU A 117 -4.90 17.79 -9.61
CA LEU A 117 -3.69 17.10 -10.09
C LEU A 117 -3.16 16.13 -9.02
N ASP A 118 -3.15 16.54 -7.75
CA ASP A 118 -2.78 15.65 -6.64
C ASP A 118 -3.73 14.44 -6.56
N TRP A 119 -5.04 14.67 -6.77
CA TRP A 119 -6.05 13.61 -6.81
C TRP A 119 -5.83 12.64 -7.98
N LEU A 120 -5.66 13.17 -9.21
CA LEU A 120 -5.40 12.37 -10.40
C LEU A 120 -4.14 11.52 -10.24
N GLU A 121 -3.06 12.12 -9.74
CA GLU A 121 -1.80 11.42 -9.55
C GLU A 121 -1.91 10.36 -8.45
N CYS A 122 -2.64 10.63 -7.37
CA CYS A 122 -2.95 9.65 -6.34
C CYS A 122 -3.68 8.43 -6.94
N VAL A 123 -4.76 8.66 -7.69
CA VAL A 123 -5.54 7.59 -8.34
C VAL A 123 -4.65 6.81 -9.32
N ARG A 124 -3.88 7.50 -10.16
CA ARG A 124 -2.98 6.88 -11.15
C ARG A 124 -1.96 5.95 -10.49
N LEU A 125 -1.35 6.39 -9.38
CA LEU A 125 -0.35 5.62 -8.65
C LEU A 125 -0.97 4.42 -7.91
N LEU A 126 -2.17 4.58 -7.34
CA LEU A 126 -2.90 3.47 -6.71
C LEU A 126 -3.29 2.39 -7.72
N GLU A 127 -3.79 2.78 -8.91
CA GLU A 127 -4.08 1.86 -10.02
C GLU A 127 -2.82 1.16 -10.52
N GLN A 128 -1.73 1.92 -10.69
CA GLN A 128 -0.43 1.36 -11.10
C GLN A 128 0.06 0.32 -10.08
N ALA A 129 0.01 0.63 -8.79
CA ALA A 129 0.42 -0.29 -7.73
C ALA A 129 -0.41 -1.58 -7.73
N LYS A 130 -1.73 -1.47 -7.91
CA LYS A 130 -2.61 -2.63 -8.03
C LYS A 130 -2.31 -3.49 -9.24
N SER A 131 -2.14 -2.86 -10.39
CA SER A 131 -1.83 -3.55 -11.65
C SER A 131 -0.50 -4.30 -11.54
N GLN A 132 0.52 -3.66 -10.96
CA GLN A 132 1.83 -4.27 -10.78
C GLN A 132 1.82 -5.41 -9.75
N SER A 133 1.08 -5.25 -8.64
CA SER A 133 0.88 -6.32 -7.66
C SER A 133 0.23 -7.56 -8.30
N ALA A 134 -0.81 -7.36 -9.11
CA ALA A 134 -1.48 -8.44 -9.82
C ALA A 134 -0.56 -9.13 -10.86
N LEU A 135 0.20 -8.35 -11.64
CA LEU A 135 1.17 -8.88 -12.59
C LEU A 135 2.25 -9.70 -11.90
N ARG A 136 2.84 -9.17 -10.83
CA ARG A 136 3.87 -9.86 -10.04
C ARG A 136 3.36 -11.17 -9.48
N LYS A 137 2.14 -11.18 -8.92
CA LYS A 137 1.49 -12.39 -8.40
C LYS A 137 1.34 -13.45 -9.49
N ARG A 138 0.91 -13.04 -10.70
CA ARG A 138 0.80 -13.94 -11.85
C ARG A 138 2.15 -14.53 -12.25
N LEU A 139 3.18 -13.69 -12.40
CA LEU A 139 4.53 -14.14 -12.76
C LEU A 139 5.12 -15.11 -11.72
N LEU A 140 4.90 -14.84 -10.43
CA LEU A 140 5.31 -15.75 -9.36
C LEU A 140 4.61 -17.10 -9.45
N GLN A 141 3.31 -17.13 -9.76
CA GLN A 141 2.58 -18.38 -9.98
C GLN A 141 3.06 -19.14 -11.21
N GLU A 142 3.36 -18.45 -12.30
CA GLU A 142 3.93 -19.05 -13.51
C GLU A 142 5.32 -19.65 -13.22
N ASN A 143 6.19 -18.90 -12.53
CA ASN A 143 7.51 -19.39 -12.13
C ASN A 143 7.45 -20.57 -11.15
N LEU A 144 6.49 -20.57 -10.23
CA LEU A 144 6.29 -21.68 -9.29
C LEU A 144 5.91 -22.97 -10.04
N LYS A 145 5.02 -22.89 -11.02
CA LYS A 145 4.67 -24.03 -11.88
C LYS A 145 5.87 -24.56 -12.67
N ILE A 146 6.74 -23.66 -13.15
CA ILE A 146 7.98 -24.05 -13.83
C ILE A 146 8.93 -24.76 -12.85
N ALA A 147 9.05 -24.26 -11.62
CA ALA A 147 9.89 -24.88 -10.59
C ALA A 147 9.39 -26.28 -10.20
N GLU A 148 8.07 -26.44 -10.04
CA GLU A 148 7.40 -27.72 -9.78
C GLU A 148 7.64 -28.72 -10.92
N ALA A 149 7.48 -28.28 -12.18
CA ALA A 149 7.69 -29.13 -13.34
C ALA A 149 9.17 -29.53 -13.57
N LYS A 150 10.12 -28.74 -13.04
CA LYS A 150 11.55 -29.00 -13.17
C LYS A 150 12.10 -29.96 -12.11
N ASP A 151 11.26 -30.43 -11.17
CA ASP A 151 11.63 -31.32 -10.08
C ASP A 151 12.99 -30.91 -9.48
N ILE A 152 13.08 -29.65 -9.03
CA ILE A 152 14.33 -29.04 -8.54
C ILE A 152 14.70 -29.74 -7.23
N VAL A 153 15.38 -30.89 -7.35
CA VAL A 153 16.12 -31.52 -6.27
C VAL A 153 17.43 -30.73 -6.16
N PRO A 154 17.74 -30.13 -4.99
CA PRO A 154 19.06 -29.57 -4.77
C PRO A 154 20.09 -30.69 -4.96
N GLU A 155 21.07 -30.49 -5.86
CA GLU A 155 22.12 -31.48 -6.16
C GLU A 155 22.89 -31.96 -4.92
N GLU A 156 22.81 -31.24 -3.80
CA GLU A 156 23.44 -31.60 -2.51
C GLU A 156 22.80 -32.80 -1.78
N PHE A 157 21.67 -33.35 -2.24
CA PHE A 157 21.05 -34.55 -1.63
C PHE A 157 21.12 -35.81 -2.52
N ALA A 158 21.77 -35.75 -3.68
CA ALA A 158 21.83 -36.89 -4.61
C ALA A 158 23.01 -37.86 -4.34
N GLU A 159 24.00 -37.49 -3.52
CA GLU A 159 25.24 -38.26 -3.35
C GLU A 159 25.39 -39.02 -2.01
N GLU A 160 24.31 -39.27 -1.26
CA GLU A 160 24.42 -40.04 0.01
C GLU A 160 23.47 -41.25 0.08
N TYR A 161 23.36 -42.03 -1.00
CA TYR A 161 22.78 -43.39 -0.95
C TYR A 161 23.46 -44.35 -1.94
N VAL A 162 24.78 -44.48 -1.88
CA VAL A 162 25.47 -45.71 -2.31
C VAL A 162 26.58 -45.99 -1.30
N GLN A 163 26.27 -46.80 -0.27
CA GLN A 163 27.28 -47.58 0.43
C GLN A 163 26.82 -49.04 0.42
N ASP A 164 27.61 -49.84 -0.29
CA ASP A 164 27.60 -51.31 -0.31
C ASP A 164 27.84 -51.92 1.09
#